data_AF-J6IUE8-F1
#
_entry.id   AF-J6IUE8-F1
#
_cell.length_a   1.000
_cell.length_b   1.000
_cell.length_c   1.000
_cell.angle_alpha   90.00
_cell.angle_beta   90.00
_cell.angle_gamma   90.00
#
_symmetry.space_group_name_H-M   'P 1'
#
loop_
_entity.id
_entity.type
_entity.pdbx_description
1 polymer ?
#
loop_
_entity_poly.entity_id
_entity_poly.type
_entity_poly.pdbx_seq_one_letter_code
_entity_poly.pdbx_strand_id
1 'polypeptide(L)'
;MLEKWDVEGQKDFEFSDIEINRKLKMDRNTIRKNKDILRNLGLISYQITNGYPTFYKIILDYSVRKSNKELPVAEKKKVSQEVIVPAIDTSPTIEVPPTASSVATPPPPPKQSKPKLNIETPTLEEFIEYAKTLELYEESLIPHLKTKYETWNENNWVNGYGKPILNWKSTLKSTMPYLKNSNQGNIFNIPKINRPKSTYNE
;
A
#
# COMPACT_ATOMS: atom_id res chain seq x y z
N MET A 1 12.33 19.72 -14.10
CA MET A 1 10.87 19.90 -14.24
C MET A 1 10.51 21.31 -13.81
N LEU A 2 10.61 21.66 -12.52
CA LEU A 2 10.38 23.03 -12.02
C LEU A 2 11.17 24.10 -12.80
N GLU A 3 12.46 23.87 -13.07
CA GLU A 3 13.31 24.72 -13.91
C GLU A 3 12.74 24.98 -15.33
N LYS A 4 12.13 23.98 -15.97
CA LYS A 4 11.46 24.16 -17.27
C LYS A 4 10.17 24.96 -17.13
N TRP A 5 9.37 24.63 -16.11
CA TRP A 5 8.12 25.33 -15.81
C TRP A 5 8.34 26.83 -15.54
N ASP A 6 9.42 27.18 -14.85
CA ASP A 6 9.81 28.57 -14.60
C ASP A 6 10.21 29.28 -15.92
N VAL A 7 11.10 28.68 -16.72
CA VAL A 7 11.54 29.19 -18.03
C VAL A 7 10.40 29.29 -19.06
N GLU A 8 9.44 28.39 -19.03
CA GLU A 8 8.29 28.36 -19.96
C GLU A 8 7.17 29.35 -19.57
N GLY A 9 7.37 30.12 -18.49
CA GLY A 9 6.42 31.15 -18.03
C GLY A 9 5.26 30.57 -17.22
N GLN A 10 5.55 29.60 -16.35
CA GLN A 10 4.61 28.95 -15.42
C GLN A 10 3.45 28.17 -16.07
N LYS A 11 3.60 27.79 -17.34
CA LYS A 11 2.59 27.09 -18.14
C LYS A 11 2.44 25.62 -17.76
N ASP A 12 1.30 25.04 -18.13
CA ASP A 12 1.04 23.61 -18.01
C ASP A 12 2.01 22.83 -18.92
N PHE A 13 2.51 21.67 -18.46
CA PHE A 13 3.57 20.92 -19.14
C PHE A 13 3.28 19.42 -19.24
N GLU A 14 3.88 18.76 -20.24
CA GLU A 14 3.77 17.31 -20.45
C GLU A 14 5.00 16.57 -19.90
N PHE A 15 4.78 15.46 -19.19
CA PHE A 15 5.83 14.50 -18.85
C PHE A 15 5.29 13.06 -18.85
N SER A 16 6.04 12.14 -19.46
CA SER A 16 5.77 10.71 -19.33
C SER A 16 6.32 10.14 -18.02
N ASP A 17 5.70 9.07 -17.50
CA ASP A 17 6.24 8.30 -16.35
C ASP A 17 7.71 7.87 -16.57
N ILE A 18 8.07 7.60 -17.83
CA ILE A 18 9.40 7.14 -18.25
C ILE A 18 10.44 8.26 -18.12
N GLU A 19 10.10 9.48 -18.53
CA GLU A 19 10.99 10.64 -18.37
C GLU A 19 11.14 11.05 -16.91
N ILE A 20 10.07 10.98 -16.12
CA ILE A 20 10.11 11.23 -14.67
C ILE A 20 11.03 10.19 -14.00
N ASN A 21 10.90 8.91 -14.34
CA ASN A 21 11.80 7.86 -13.88
C ASN A 21 13.26 8.16 -14.28
N ARG A 22 13.53 8.44 -15.55
CA ARG A 22 14.90 8.75 -16.03
C ARG A 22 15.50 9.98 -15.33
N LYS A 23 14.71 11.01 -15.04
CA LYS A 23 15.20 12.28 -14.45
C LYS A 23 15.32 12.22 -12.92
N LEU A 24 14.43 11.51 -12.22
CA LEU A 24 14.41 11.40 -10.75
C LEU A 24 15.00 10.09 -10.21
N LYS A 25 15.29 9.11 -11.07
CA LYS A 25 15.73 7.73 -10.72
C LYS A 25 14.78 7.03 -9.73
N MET A 26 13.48 7.18 -9.94
CA MET A 26 12.42 6.62 -9.09
C MET A 26 11.59 5.57 -9.84
N ASP A 27 11.24 4.47 -9.15
CA ASP A 27 10.34 3.46 -9.70
C ASP A 27 8.98 4.03 -10.11
N ARG A 28 8.36 3.45 -11.14
CA ARG A 28 7.06 3.86 -11.67
C ARG A 28 5.95 3.79 -10.63
N ASN A 29 5.97 2.81 -9.71
CA ASN A 29 4.97 2.75 -8.64
C ASN A 29 5.16 3.88 -7.61
N THR A 30 6.41 4.25 -7.33
CA THR A 30 6.75 5.39 -6.47
C THR A 30 6.31 6.70 -7.11
N ILE A 31 6.51 6.89 -8.41
CA ILE A 31 6.05 8.07 -9.16
C ILE A 31 4.52 8.18 -9.08
N ARG A 32 3.79 7.09 -9.33
CA ARG A 32 2.31 7.07 -9.24
C ARG A 32 1.82 7.47 -7.85
N LYS A 33 2.34 6.83 -6.79
CA LYS A 33 1.98 7.16 -5.40
C LYS A 33 2.25 8.63 -5.06
N ASN A 34 3.41 9.16 -5.43
CA ASN A 34 3.75 10.56 -5.14
C ASN A 34 2.89 11.53 -5.97
N LYS A 35 2.55 11.19 -7.22
CA LYS A 35 1.61 11.98 -8.03
C LYS A 35 0.23 12.07 -7.38
N ASP A 36 -0.29 10.96 -6.85
CA ASP A 36 -1.56 10.95 -6.11
C ASP A 36 -1.47 11.79 -4.83
N ILE A 37 -0.37 11.69 -4.07
CA ILE A 37 -0.13 12.49 -2.85
C ILE A 37 -0.07 13.98 -3.17
N LEU A 38 0.73 14.40 -4.17
CA LEU A 38 0.87 15.81 -4.56
C LEU A 38 -0.45 16.40 -5.07
N ARG A 39 -1.28 15.60 -5.77
CA ARG A 39 -2.63 16.01 -6.17
C ARG A 39 -3.56 16.16 -4.96
N ASN A 40 -3.53 15.22 -4.02
CA ASN A 40 -4.37 15.27 -2.82
C ASN A 40 -3.98 16.42 -1.86
N LEU A 41 -2.70 16.81 -1.85
CA LEU A 41 -2.20 18.00 -1.15
C LEU A 41 -2.55 19.32 -1.87
N GLY A 42 -3.13 19.26 -3.09
CA GLY A 42 -3.46 20.45 -3.88
C GLY A 42 -2.25 21.18 -4.44
N LEU A 43 -1.10 20.51 -4.60
CA LEU A 43 0.12 21.09 -5.14
C LEU A 43 0.19 20.98 -6.68
N ILE A 44 -0.43 19.93 -7.24
CA ILE A 44 -0.52 19.72 -8.69
C ILE A 44 -1.93 19.28 -9.10
N SER A 45 -2.31 19.63 -10.32
CA SER A 45 -3.34 18.93 -11.08
C SER A 45 -2.67 18.15 -12.22
N TYR A 46 -3.28 17.05 -12.64
CA TYR A 46 -2.82 16.32 -13.82
C TYR A 46 -3.98 15.65 -14.56
N GLN A 47 -3.82 15.45 -15.87
CA GLN A 47 -4.75 14.72 -16.71
C GLN A 47 -4.02 13.56 -17.40
N ILE A 48 -4.63 12.37 -17.34
CA ILE A 48 -4.11 11.16 -18.00
C ILE A 48 -4.84 11.01 -19.33
N THR A 49 -4.07 11.02 -20.41
CA THR A 49 -4.50 10.73 -21.78
C THR A 49 -4.02 9.33 -22.17
N ASN A 50 -4.90 8.49 -22.72
CA ASN A 50 -4.52 7.12 -23.09
C ASN A 50 -3.54 7.14 -24.26
N GLY A 51 -2.33 6.60 -24.04
CA GLY A 51 -1.28 6.50 -25.07
C GLY A 51 -0.37 7.74 -25.20
N TYR A 52 -0.62 8.81 -24.45
CA TYR A 52 0.13 10.07 -24.51
C TYR A 52 0.77 10.43 -23.15
N PRO A 53 1.71 11.40 -23.11
CA PRO A 53 2.28 11.91 -21.86
C PRO A 53 1.20 12.45 -20.91
N THR A 54 1.47 12.40 -19.60
CA THR A 54 0.56 13.02 -18.62
C THR A 54 0.76 14.52 -18.65
N PHE A 55 -0.34 15.27 -18.79
CA PHE A 55 -0.35 16.73 -18.63
C PHE A 55 -0.35 17.08 -17.15
N TYR A 56 0.50 18.03 -16.75
CA TYR A 56 0.64 18.52 -15.38
C TYR A 56 0.45 20.04 -15.33
N LYS A 57 -0.21 20.49 -14.26
CA LYS A 57 -0.37 21.89 -13.89
C LYS A 57 0.06 22.07 -12.44
N ILE A 58 0.94 23.01 -12.17
CA ILE A 58 1.31 23.38 -10.79
C ILE A 58 0.25 24.34 -10.25
N ILE A 59 -0.18 24.12 -9.01
CA ILE A 59 -1.17 24.95 -8.33
C ILE A 59 -0.41 25.90 -7.41
N LEU A 60 -0.44 27.20 -7.75
CA LEU A 60 0.29 28.24 -7.01
C LEU A 60 -0.49 28.73 -5.77
N ASP A 61 -1.82 28.78 -5.85
CA ASP A 61 -2.69 29.10 -4.72
C ASP A 61 -2.97 27.84 -3.89
N TYR A 62 -1.90 27.26 -3.32
CA TYR A 62 -2.02 26.10 -2.45
C TYR A 62 -2.28 26.54 -1.01
N SER A 63 -3.55 26.52 -0.61
CA SER A 63 -3.89 26.54 0.82
C SER A 63 -3.29 25.31 1.50
N VAL A 64 -2.21 25.48 2.28
CA VAL A 64 -1.55 24.41 3.03
C VAL A 64 -2.50 23.85 4.08
N ARG A 65 -3.29 22.84 3.69
CA ARG A 65 -4.11 22.06 4.61
C ARG A 65 -3.16 21.24 5.48
N LYS A 66 -2.81 21.79 6.65
CA LYS A 66 -2.14 21.04 7.72
C LYS A 66 -2.93 19.74 7.92
N SER A 67 -2.23 18.61 7.83
CA SER A 67 -2.83 17.29 7.65
C SER A 67 -3.49 16.77 8.93
N ASN A 68 -4.60 17.38 9.31
CA ASN A 68 -5.56 16.78 10.21
C ASN A 68 -6.29 15.67 9.44
N LYS A 69 -6.37 14.50 10.08
CA LYS A 69 -6.81 13.25 9.47
C LYS A 69 -8.25 13.36 8.97
N GLU A 70 -8.45 13.31 7.66
CA GLU A 70 -9.43 12.46 6.96
C GLU A 70 -9.38 12.73 5.45
N LEU A 71 -9.22 11.67 4.65
CA LEU A 71 -9.28 11.73 3.20
C LEU A 71 -10.73 11.48 2.75
N PRO A 72 -11.37 12.38 2.00
CA PRO A 72 -12.71 12.12 1.48
C PRO A 72 -12.69 10.97 0.48
N VAL A 73 -13.45 9.91 0.75
CA VAL A 73 -13.74 8.85 -0.21
C VAL A 73 -14.71 9.43 -1.25
N ALA A 74 -14.23 9.74 -2.44
CA ALA A 74 -15.08 10.20 -3.54
C ALA A 74 -15.86 9.02 -4.14
N GLU A 75 -17.17 9.02 -3.94
CA GLU A 75 -18.10 8.07 -4.54
C GLU A 75 -18.09 8.14 -6.07
N LYS A 76 -18.21 6.98 -6.73
CA LYS A 76 -18.41 6.90 -8.19
C LYS A 76 -19.88 7.16 -8.54
N LYS A 77 -20.29 8.41 -8.73
CA LYS A 77 -21.56 8.70 -9.43
C LYS A 77 -21.41 8.49 -10.93
N LYS A 78 -22.27 7.64 -11.49
CA LYS A 78 -22.38 7.40 -12.94
C LYS A 78 -23.02 8.59 -13.65
N VAL A 79 -22.43 8.95 -14.78
CA VAL A 79 -23.04 9.33 -16.08
C VAL A 79 -24.45 9.94 -16.05
N SER A 80 -24.56 11.13 -16.62
CA SER A 80 -25.77 11.60 -17.30
C SER A 80 -25.36 12.44 -18.51
N GLN A 81 -25.73 11.98 -19.70
CA GLN A 81 -25.80 12.79 -20.92
C GLN A 81 -27.00 12.30 -21.72
N GLU A 82 -27.72 13.25 -22.31
CA GLU A 82 -29.11 13.10 -22.76
C GLU A 82 -29.23 12.41 -24.12
N VAL A 83 -30.27 11.59 -24.30
CA VAL A 83 -30.84 11.23 -25.61
C VAL A 83 -32.36 11.20 -25.49
N ILE A 84 -33.04 11.51 -26.60
CA ILE A 84 -34.39 12.05 -26.70
C ILE A 84 -35.48 10.96 -26.87
N VAL A 85 -36.71 11.29 -26.44
CA VAL A 85 -38.02 10.59 -26.51
C VAL A 85 -38.46 10.22 -27.96
N PRO A 86 -39.45 9.32 -28.26
CA PRO A 86 -40.77 9.21 -27.58
C PRO A 86 -41.54 7.87 -27.45
N ALA A 87 -42.40 7.87 -26.41
CA ALA A 87 -43.71 7.23 -26.16
C ALA A 87 -44.29 6.09 -27.03
N ILE A 88 -44.79 5.03 -26.34
CA ILE A 88 -46.22 4.59 -26.37
C ILE A 88 -46.57 3.72 -25.14
N ASP A 89 -47.86 3.70 -24.77
CA ASP A 89 -48.47 3.07 -23.58
C ASP A 89 -48.53 1.53 -23.58
N THR A 90 -48.44 0.91 -22.39
CA THR A 90 -49.56 0.19 -21.73
C THR A 90 -49.16 -0.45 -20.38
N SER A 91 -50.10 -0.48 -19.43
CA SER A 91 -50.12 -1.33 -18.21
C SER A 91 -51.31 -2.31 -18.34
N PRO A 92 -51.42 -3.46 -17.61
CA PRO A 92 -51.64 -3.46 -16.15
C PRO A 92 -51.16 -4.68 -15.30
N THR A 93 -51.02 -4.42 -13.99
CA THR A 93 -51.47 -5.18 -12.78
C THR A 93 -51.20 -6.69 -12.56
N ILE A 94 -51.14 -7.05 -11.26
CA ILE A 94 -51.07 -8.37 -10.56
C ILE A 94 -49.65 -8.71 -10.03
N GLU A 95 -49.38 -8.90 -8.71
CA GLU A 95 -50.14 -8.53 -7.48
C GLU A 95 -49.28 -8.57 -6.18
N VAL A 96 -49.94 -8.54 -5.00
CA VAL A 96 -49.45 -8.61 -3.58
C VAL A 96 -50.52 -9.40 -2.77
N PRO A 97 -50.45 -9.79 -1.45
CA PRO A 97 -49.49 -9.52 -0.35
C PRO A 97 -49.24 -10.78 0.58
N PRO A 98 -49.20 -10.72 1.94
CA PRO A 98 -48.16 -10.21 2.86
C PRO A 98 -47.67 -11.26 3.91
N THR A 99 -46.76 -10.87 4.84
CA THR A 99 -46.99 -10.90 6.33
C THR A 99 -45.79 -10.39 7.15
N ALA A 100 -46.09 -9.69 8.25
CA ALA A 100 -45.27 -9.11 9.35
C ALA A 100 -43.89 -9.76 9.66
N SER A 101 -42.79 -9.03 9.92
CA SER A 101 -42.51 -7.93 10.88
C SER A 101 -42.18 -8.39 12.31
N SER A 102 -40.90 -8.26 12.73
CA SER A 102 -40.51 -8.13 14.14
C SER A 102 -39.13 -7.44 14.33
N VAL A 103 -39.23 -6.28 14.97
CA VAL A 103 -38.29 -5.46 15.79
C VAL A 103 -36.80 -5.86 15.95
N ALA A 104 -35.98 -4.80 15.84
CA ALA A 104 -34.54 -4.67 16.00
C ALA A 104 -33.81 -5.30 17.21
N THR A 105 -32.55 -5.69 16.98
CA THR A 105 -31.38 -5.34 17.80
C THR A 105 -30.13 -5.36 16.89
N PRO A 106 -29.18 -4.40 16.96
CA PRO A 106 -28.01 -4.40 16.08
C PRO A 106 -26.95 -5.44 16.53
N PRO A 107 -26.51 -6.37 15.67
CA PRO A 107 -25.36 -7.21 15.98
C PRO A 107 -24.05 -6.40 15.91
N PRO A 108 -23.03 -6.71 16.74
CA PRO A 108 -21.73 -6.06 16.68
C PRO A 108 -21.07 -6.28 15.30
N PRO A 109 -20.18 -5.36 14.86
CA PRO A 109 -19.64 -5.37 13.50
C PRO A 109 -18.95 -6.71 13.17
N PRO A 110 -19.23 -7.30 11.99
CA PRO A 110 -18.67 -8.59 11.63
C PRO A 110 -17.14 -8.48 11.57
N LYS A 111 -16.46 -9.25 12.43
CA LYS A 111 -15.02 -9.51 12.28
C LYS A 111 -14.81 -10.05 10.87
N GLN A 112 -14.06 -9.32 10.05
CA GLN A 112 -13.86 -9.65 8.64
C GLN A 112 -13.30 -11.07 8.52
N SER A 113 -14.16 -12.01 8.14
CA SER A 113 -13.77 -13.36 7.74
C SER A 113 -12.99 -13.24 6.43
N LYS A 114 -11.67 -13.07 6.55
CA LYS A 114 -10.76 -13.07 5.40
C LYS A 114 -10.99 -14.34 4.59
N PRO A 115 -10.92 -14.28 3.24
CA PRO A 115 -11.09 -15.46 2.42
C PRO A 115 -10.05 -16.51 2.81
N LYS A 116 -10.50 -17.73 3.12
CA LYS A 116 -9.63 -18.91 3.22
C LYS A 116 -9.08 -19.20 1.83
N LEU A 117 -7.94 -18.61 1.51
CA LEU A 117 -7.06 -19.15 0.48
C LEU A 117 -6.56 -20.50 1.02
N ASN A 118 -6.65 -21.56 0.22
CA ASN A 118 -5.99 -22.83 0.51
C ASN A 118 -4.47 -22.62 0.37
N ILE A 119 -3.86 -22.11 1.43
CA ILE A 119 -2.41 -22.05 1.58
C ILE A 119 -1.99 -23.43 2.09
N GLU A 120 -1.12 -24.11 1.35
CA GLU A 120 -0.44 -25.32 1.83
C GLU A 120 0.57 -24.92 2.92
N THR A 121 0.05 -24.75 4.14
CA THR A 121 0.84 -24.40 5.32
C THR A 121 1.59 -25.64 5.79
N PRO A 122 2.93 -25.63 5.84
CA PRO A 122 3.71 -26.79 6.25
C PRO A 122 3.61 -27.00 7.76
N THR A 123 3.86 -28.23 8.17
CA THR A 123 4.19 -28.59 9.54
C THR A 123 5.58 -28.04 9.90
N LEU A 124 5.84 -27.78 11.18
CA LEU A 124 7.15 -27.32 11.66
C LEU A 124 8.30 -28.28 11.28
N GLU A 125 8.01 -29.58 11.23
CA GLU A 125 8.96 -30.62 10.82
C GLU A 125 9.32 -30.50 9.33
N GLU A 126 8.32 -30.49 8.44
CA GLU A 126 8.50 -30.27 6.98
C GLU A 126 9.24 -28.95 6.68
N PHE A 127 9.00 -27.92 7.48
CA PHE A 127 9.68 -26.62 7.37
C PHE A 127 11.18 -26.73 7.69
N ILE A 128 11.54 -27.46 8.75
CA ILE A 128 12.93 -27.71 9.14
C ILE A 128 13.62 -28.68 8.19
N GLU A 129 12.94 -29.73 7.73
CA GLU A 129 13.45 -30.64 6.70
C GLU A 129 13.76 -29.90 5.41
N TYR A 130 12.84 -29.07 4.90
CA TYR A 130 13.12 -28.24 3.74
C TYR A 130 14.28 -27.27 3.99
N ALA A 131 14.38 -26.66 5.19
CA ALA A 131 15.52 -25.81 5.53
C ALA A 131 16.85 -26.57 5.45
N LYS A 132 16.91 -27.82 5.94
CA LYS A 132 18.10 -28.70 5.86
C LYS A 132 18.54 -29.00 4.41
N THR A 133 17.64 -28.93 3.42
CA THR A 133 18.00 -29.12 2.01
C THR A 133 18.72 -27.92 1.37
N LEU A 134 18.80 -26.78 2.05
CA LEU A 134 19.40 -25.56 1.51
C LEU A 134 20.90 -25.50 1.81
N GLU A 135 21.71 -25.15 0.80
CA GLU A 135 23.18 -24.99 0.90
C GLU A 135 23.65 -23.99 1.98
N LEU A 136 22.77 -23.10 2.43
CA LEU A 136 23.04 -22.09 3.46
C LEU A 136 22.56 -22.51 4.87
N TYR A 137 22.18 -23.77 5.05
CA TYR A 137 21.75 -24.32 6.34
C TYR A 137 22.93 -24.52 7.30
N GLU A 138 22.70 -24.17 8.56
CA GLU A 138 23.60 -24.46 9.69
C GLU A 138 22.72 -24.86 10.89
N GLU A 139 23.21 -25.76 11.74
CA GLU A 139 22.46 -26.18 12.94
C GLU A 139 22.21 -25.01 13.92
N SER A 140 23.09 -24.01 13.92
CA SER A 140 22.93 -22.72 14.62
C SER A 140 21.65 -21.95 14.24
N LEU A 141 21.09 -22.22 13.05
CA LEU A 141 19.88 -21.58 12.55
C LEU A 141 18.60 -22.26 13.02
N ILE A 142 18.63 -23.49 13.55
CA ILE A 142 17.45 -24.22 14.06
C ILE A 142 16.58 -23.36 15.00
N PRO A 143 17.10 -22.70 16.06
CA PRO A 143 16.28 -21.85 16.92
C PRO A 143 15.66 -20.65 16.16
N HIS A 144 16.42 -20.03 15.26
CA HIS A 144 15.94 -18.90 14.45
C HIS A 144 14.85 -19.31 13.45
N LEU A 145 14.99 -20.51 12.85
CA LEU A 145 13.99 -21.12 11.96
C LEU A 145 12.69 -21.38 12.72
N LYS A 146 12.77 -21.93 13.93
CA LYS A 146 11.60 -22.13 14.80
C LYS A 146 10.89 -20.81 15.13
N THR A 147 11.62 -19.79 15.58
CA THR A 147 11.04 -18.46 15.86
C THR A 147 10.39 -17.84 14.61
N LYS A 148 10.98 -18.00 13.41
CA LYS A 148 10.34 -17.52 12.17
C LYS A 148 9.09 -18.30 11.79
N TYR A 149 9.10 -19.62 11.94
CA TYR A 149 7.91 -20.45 11.71
C TYR A 149 6.76 -20.01 12.63
N GLU A 150 7.03 -19.87 13.94
CA GLU A 150 6.06 -19.38 14.93
C GLU A 150 5.52 -18.00 14.53
N THR A 151 6.41 -17.07 14.18
CA THR A 151 6.04 -15.72 13.70
C THR A 151 5.11 -15.78 12.48
N TRP A 152 5.39 -16.64 11.49
CA TRP A 152 4.54 -16.76 10.30
C TRP A 152 3.21 -17.44 10.59
N ASN A 153 3.20 -18.46 11.46
CA ASN A 153 2.00 -19.16 11.87
C ASN A 153 1.03 -18.22 12.64
N GLU A 154 1.52 -17.48 13.63
CA GLU A 154 0.75 -16.47 14.38
C GLU A 154 0.19 -15.38 13.45
N ASN A 155 0.99 -14.93 12.48
CA ASN A 155 0.55 -13.95 11.48
C ASN A 155 -0.31 -14.57 10.35
N ASN A 156 -0.84 -15.78 10.52
CA ASN A 156 -1.73 -16.46 9.56
C ASN A 156 -1.10 -16.57 8.16
N TRP A 157 0.21 -16.81 8.10
CA TRP A 157 1.02 -16.84 6.88
C TRP A 157 0.93 -15.55 6.06
N VAL A 158 1.03 -14.40 6.73
CA VAL A 158 1.05 -13.07 6.12
C VAL A 158 2.39 -12.37 6.43
N ASN A 159 2.99 -11.70 5.43
CA ASN A 159 4.22 -10.93 5.63
C ASN A 159 3.93 -9.51 6.18
N GLY A 160 4.96 -8.79 6.63
CA GLY A 160 4.82 -7.47 7.27
C GLY A 160 4.13 -6.36 6.44
N TYR A 161 3.92 -6.57 5.14
CA TYR A 161 3.15 -5.69 4.25
C TYR A 161 1.68 -6.13 4.06
N GLY A 162 1.19 -7.09 4.87
CA GLY A 162 -0.19 -7.58 4.81
C GLY A 162 -0.48 -8.54 3.64
N LYS A 163 0.55 -9.05 2.95
CA LYS A 163 0.39 -10.00 1.83
C LYS A 163 0.53 -11.47 2.28
N PRO A 164 -0.35 -12.39 1.85
CA PRO A 164 -0.20 -13.81 2.18
C PRO A 164 1.05 -14.42 1.54
N ILE A 165 1.68 -15.34 2.26
CA ILE A 165 2.87 -16.10 1.90
C ILE A 165 2.39 -17.40 1.21
N LEU A 166 2.12 -17.33 -0.10
CA LEU A 166 1.63 -18.50 -0.86
C LEU A 166 2.71 -19.58 -1.02
N ASN A 167 3.96 -19.18 -1.27
CA ASN A 167 5.08 -20.09 -1.45
C ASN A 167 6.09 -19.89 -0.32
N TRP A 168 5.88 -20.61 0.78
CA TRP A 168 6.72 -20.54 1.96
C TRP A 168 8.15 -21.04 1.69
N LYS A 169 8.35 -22.02 0.80
CA LYS A 169 9.66 -22.58 0.44
C LYS A 169 10.57 -21.51 -0.19
N SER A 170 10.05 -20.82 -1.22
CA SER A 170 10.74 -19.70 -1.86
C SER A 170 11.00 -18.56 -0.88
N THR A 171 9.99 -18.22 -0.07
CA THR A 171 10.10 -17.16 0.95
C THR A 171 11.18 -17.49 1.98
N LEU A 172 11.24 -18.74 2.45
CA LEU A 172 12.27 -19.20 3.39
C LEU A 172 13.66 -19.06 2.78
N LYS A 173 13.87 -19.57 1.55
CA LYS A 173 15.13 -19.47 0.82
C LYS A 173 15.61 -18.01 0.69
N SER A 174 14.71 -17.06 0.43
CA SER A 174 15.05 -15.63 0.41
C SER A 174 15.36 -15.03 1.79
N THR A 175 14.80 -15.58 2.88
CA THR A 175 15.06 -15.10 4.24
C THR A 175 16.29 -15.71 4.91
N MET A 176 16.75 -16.89 4.48
CA MET A 176 17.92 -17.59 5.06
C MET A 176 19.17 -16.71 5.25
N PRO A 177 19.61 -15.87 4.27
CA PRO A 177 20.80 -15.03 4.44
C PRO A 177 20.67 -14.01 5.59
N TYR A 178 19.45 -13.53 5.85
CA TYR A 178 19.17 -12.52 6.88
C TYR A 178 18.91 -13.13 8.26
N LEU A 179 18.77 -14.46 8.33
CA LEU A 179 18.40 -15.16 9.54
C LEU A 179 19.52 -15.11 10.60
N LYS A 180 20.78 -15.24 10.16
CA LYS A 180 21.99 -15.11 10.99
C LYS A 180 22.13 -13.73 11.65
N ASN A 181 21.73 -12.67 10.93
CA ASN A 181 21.89 -11.29 11.38
C ASN A 181 20.70 -10.74 12.20
N SER A 182 19.67 -11.54 12.46
CA SER A 182 18.51 -11.10 13.26
C SER A 182 18.88 -10.65 14.68
N ASN A 183 20.04 -11.09 15.21
CA ASN A 183 20.57 -10.69 16.53
C ASN A 183 21.66 -9.58 16.46
N GLN A 184 22.14 -9.21 15.27
CA GLN A 184 23.16 -8.15 15.13
C GLN A 184 22.56 -6.73 15.18
N GLY A 185 21.23 -6.62 15.04
CA GLY A 185 20.49 -5.39 15.30
C GLY A 185 20.30 -5.07 16.78
N ASN A 186 21.35 -5.22 17.60
CA ASN A 186 21.30 -4.90 19.02
C ASN A 186 21.35 -3.37 19.21
N ILE A 187 20.19 -2.74 19.02
CA ILE A 187 19.92 -1.30 19.11
C ILE A 187 20.36 -0.65 20.43
N PHE A 188 20.71 -1.43 21.45
CA PHE A 188 21.23 -0.94 22.73
C PHE A 188 22.72 -0.59 22.71
N ASN A 189 23.48 -1.01 21.69
CA ASN A 189 24.92 -0.72 21.59
C ASN A 189 25.22 0.61 20.87
N ILE A 190 24.63 1.72 21.35
CA ILE A 190 24.97 3.07 20.90
C ILE A 190 26.30 3.50 21.54
N PRO A 191 27.33 3.92 20.78
CA PRO A 191 28.56 4.44 21.36
C PRO A 191 28.31 5.72 22.17
N LYS A 192 28.92 5.83 23.35
CA LYS A 192 28.73 6.94 24.29
C LYS A 192 29.39 8.24 23.76
N ILE A 193 28.57 9.14 23.21
CA ILE A 193 29.03 10.45 22.71
C ILE A 193 29.29 11.39 23.89
N ASN A 194 30.54 11.78 24.10
CA ASN A 194 30.90 12.83 25.06
C ASN A 194 30.68 14.21 24.42
N ARG A 195 29.94 15.10 25.10
CA ARG A 195 29.79 16.50 24.66
C ARG A 195 31.03 17.31 25.06
N PRO A 196 31.51 18.26 24.24
CA PRO A 196 32.57 19.17 24.64
C PRO A 196 32.11 20.05 25.81
N LYS A 197 33.04 20.41 26.71
CA LYS A 197 32.75 21.39 27.76
C LYS A 197 32.60 22.79 27.13
N SER A 198 31.60 23.54 27.56
CA SER A 198 31.48 24.96 27.19
C SER A 198 32.66 25.74 27.77
N THR A 199 33.31 26.56 26.94
CA THR A 199 34.46 27.40 27.33
C THR A 199 34.08 28.89 27.32
N TYR A 200 32.93 29.21 27.90
CA TYR A 200 32.68 30.57 28.37
C TYR A 200 33.12 30.66 29.83
N ASN A 201 34.23 31.36 30.05
CA ASN A 201 34.50 31.98 31.35
C ASN A 201 33.74 33.32 31.35
N GLU A 202 33.04 33.60 32.45
CA GLU A 202 32.49 34.93 32.75
C GLU A 202 33.61 35.96 33.01
#